data_AF-A0A3B8XGN0-F1
#
_entry.id   AF-A0A3B8XGN0-F1
#
_cell.length_a   1.000
_cell.length_b   1.000
_cell.length_c   1.000
_cell.angle_alpha   90.00
_cell.angle_beta   90.00
_cell.angle_gamma   90.00
#
_symmetry.space_group_name_H-M   'P 1'
#
loop_
_entity.id
_entity.type
_entity.pdbx_description
1 polymer ?
#
loop_
_entity_poly.entity_id
_entity_poly.type
_entity_poly.pdbx_seq_one_letter_code
_entity_poly.pdbx_strand_id
1 'polypeptide(L)'
;ASGLIFPLLCDRNVLKRDGTMMLLAAAILIAVCLMGELSRAAGFAFLALLAVYLVYTYRADKKGQDGAGELHAAEAEFLKARHPMSLVIEIVMAAGGLVALVVGASLLVDAAVEIATGLGVSDSVVGLTIVAVGTSLPELATSVLAAFRRKADIAIGNVVGSNIFNVLGIAGVVAAVKPVP
;
A
#
# COMPACT_ATOMS: atom_id res chain seq x y z
N ALA A 1 -8.80 -10.73 -3.54
CA ALA A 1 -8.32 -11.37 -4.78
C ALA A 1 -7.16 -12.34 -4.50
N SER A 2 -6.04 -11.88 -3.94
CA SER A 2 -4.84 -12.70 -3.71
C SER A 2 -5.05 -13.98 -2.89
N GLY A 3 -5.86 -13.95 -1.83
CA GLY A 3 -6.16 -15.14 -1.01
C GLY A 3 -6.99 -16.23 -1.69
N LEU A 4 -7.63 -15.94 -2.83
CA LEU A 4 -8.31 -16.95 -3.67
C LEU A 4 -7.36 -17.60 -4.67
N ILE A 5 -6.29 -16.90 -5.06
CA ILE A 5 -5.28 -17.40 -6.01
C ILE A 5 -4.30 -18.33 -5.28
N PHE A 6 -3.89 -17.95 -4.07
CA PHE A 6 -2.99 -18.75 -3.25
C PHE A 6 -3.29 -18.53 -1.75
N PRO A 7 -3.41 -19.60 -0.93
CA PRO A 7 -3.60 -19.46 0.50
C PRO A 7 -2.37 -18.76 1.10
N LEU A 8 -2.61 -17.57 1.65
CA LEU A 8 -1.59 -16.72 2.23
C LEU A 8 -1.21 -17.28 3.61
N LEU A 9 -0.19 -18.13 3.66
CA LEU A 9 0.48 -18.49 4.90
C LEU A 9 1.25 -17.27 5.38
N CYS A 10 0.90 -16.75 6.57
CA CYS A 10 1.48 -15.55 7.14
C CYS A 10 1.88 -15.81 8.59
N ASP A 11 2.98 -15.18 9.01
CA ASP A 11 3.34 -15.17 10.42
C ASP A 11 2.23 -14.48 11.24
N ARG A 12 1.71 -15.22 12.21
CA ARG A 12 0.63 -14.78 13.09
C ARG A 12 0.99 -13.52 13.87
N ASN A 13 2.27 -13.31 14.16
CA ASN A 13 2.74 -12.16 14.94
C ASN A 13 2.72 -10.87 14.10
N VAL A 14 3.20 -10.95 12.85
CA VAL A 14 3.17 -9.83 11.89
C VAL A 14 1.72 -9.45 11.56
N LEU A 15 0.87 -10.45 11.27
CA LEU A 15 -0.53 -10.20 10.99
C LEU A 15 -1.26 -9.56 12.17
N LYS A 16 -0.96 -9.99 13.41
CA LYS A 16 -1.53 -9.38 14.60
C LYS A 16 -1.05 -7.95 14.78
N ARG A 17 0.26 -7.69 14.69
CA ARG A 17 0.88 -6.37 14.87
C ARG A 17 0.34 -5.35 13.86
N ASP A 18 0.47 -5.67 12.58
CA ASP A 18 0.14 -4.73 11.51
C ASP A 18 -1.38 -4.64 11.32
N GLY A 19 -2.10 -5.75 11.52
CA GLY A 19 -3.56 -5.78 11.50
C GLY A 19 -4.20 -4.99 12.65
N THR A 20 -3.66 -5.08 13.88
CA THR A 20 -4.16 -4.22 14.98
C THR A 20 -3.85 -2.75 14.74
N MET A 21 -2.67 -2.42 14.22
CA MET A 21 -2.35 -1.03 13.87
C MET A 21 -3.30 -0.48 12.80
N MET A 22 -3.61 -1.26 11.78
CA MET A 22 -4.57 -0.89 10.74
C MET A 22 -5.97 -0.61 11.32
N LEU A 23 -6.46 -1.47 12.21
CA LEU A 23 -7.75 -1.28 12.89
C LEU A 23 -7.75 -0.05 13.79
N LEU A 24 -6.66 0.19 14.53
CA LEU A 24 -6.51 1.37 15.37
C LEU A 24 -6.48 2.65 14.54
N ALA A 25 -5.70 2.69 13.46
CA ALA A 25 -5.65 3.84 12.55
C ALA A 25 -7.04 4.17 11.98
N ALA A 26 -7.79 3.15 11.55
CA ALA A 26 -9.15 3.31 11.06
C ALA A 26 -10.10 3.83 12.16
N ALA A 27 -10.02 3.29 13.38
CA ALA A 27 -10.83 3.74 14.51
C ALA A 27 -10.53 5.19 14.91
N ILE A 28 -9.25 5.58 14.90
CA ILE A 28 -8.83 6.96 15.15
C ILE A 28 -9.38 7.90 14.07
N LEU A 29 -9.27 7.53 12.79
CA LEU A 29 -9.85 8.30 11.69
C LEU A 29 -11.37 8.48 11.87
N ILE A 30 -12.10 7.40 12.17
CA ILE A 30 -13.54 7.47 12.43
C ILE A 30 -13.83 8.42 13.60
N ALA A 31 -13.10 8.30 14.71
CA ALA A 31 -13.30 9.16 15.87
C ALA A 31 -13.09 10.65 15.52
N VAL A 32 -12.06 10.98 14.73
CA VAL A 32 -11.82 12.35 14.28
C VAL A 32 -12.90 12.84 13.32
N CYS A 33 -13.34 12.00 12.38
CA CYS A 33 -14.46 12.36 11.50
C CYS A 33 -15.76 12.60 12.27
N LEU A 34 -16.00 11.88 13.37
CA LEU A 34 -17.16 12.10 14.25
C LEU A 34 -17.09 13.42 15.03
N MET A 35 -15.91 14.04 15.16
CA MET A 35 -15.77 15.39 15.72
C MET A 35 -16.21 16.49 14.74
N GLY A 36 -16.53 16.14 13.49
CA GLY A 36 -17.11 17.04 12.49
C GLY A 36 -16.10 17.88 11.72
N GLU A 37 -14.80 17.64 11.90
CA GLU A 37 -13.75 18.18 11.02
C GLU A 37 -12.45 17.38 11.15
N LEU A 38 -11.80 17.13 10.01
CA LEU A 38 -10.43 16.66 9.93
C LEU A 38 -9.50 17.89 9.90
N SER A 39 -9.18 18.39 11.09
CA SER A 39 -8.36 19.59 11.29
C SER A 39 -6.89 19.40 10.90
N ARG A 40 -6.15 20.51 10.71
CA ARG A 40 -4.70 20.45 10.41
C ARG A 40 -3.91 19.76 11.53
N ALA A 41 -4.34 19.96 12.78
CA ALA A 41 -3.72 19.33 13.95
C ALA A 41 -3.89 17.79 13.90
N ALA A 42 -5.08 17.31 13.54
CA ALA A 42 -5.30 15.89 13.30
C ALA A 42 -4.44 15.36 12.14
N GLY A 43 -4.32 16.14 11.06
CA GLY A 43 -3.44 15.82 9.94
C GLY A 43 -1.97 15.62 10.35
N PHE A 44 -1.40 16.57 11.08
CA PHE A 44 -0.03 16.43 11.60
C PHE A 44 0.11 15.28 12.60
N ALA A 45 -0.91 15.03 13.43
CA ALA A 45 -0.91 13.89 14.34
C ALA A 45 -0.89 12.55 13.58
N PHE A 46 -1.61 12.44 12.47
CA PHE A 46 -1.63 11.23 11.64
C PHE A 46 -0.27 11.00 10.97
N LEU A 47 0.36 12.05 10.46
CA LEU A 47 1.71 11.97 9.89
C LEU A 47 2.75 11.59 10.96
N ALA A 48 2.63 12.12 12.17
CA ALA A 48 3.50 11.75 13.29
C ALA A 48 3.29 10.27 13.68
N LEU A 49 2.04 9.81 13.73
CA LEU A 49 1.71 8.41 14.00
C LEU A 49 2.26 7.47 12.92
N LEU A 50 2.17 7.87 11.65
CA LEU A 50 2.78 7.14 10.53
C LEU A 50 4.30 7.05 10.70
N ALA A 51 4.98 8.16 11.03
CA ALA A 51 6.42 8.16 11.24
C ALA A 51 6.83 7.24 12.40
N VAL A 52 6.11 7.29 13.52
CA VAL A 52 6.33 6.39 14.68
C VAL A 52 6.15 4.93 14.26
N TYR A 53 5.09 4.61 13.52
CA TYR A 53 4.83 3.27 13.01
C TYR A 53 5.96 2.78 12.10
N LEU A 54 6.40 3.59 11.13
CA LEU A 54 7.51 3.24 10.24
C LEU A 54 8.81 2.98 11.01
N VAL A 55 9.12 3.81 12.00
CA VAL A 55 10.32 3.62 12.85
C VAL A 55 10.20 2.36 13.69
N TYR A 56 9.02 2.09 14.26
CA TYR A 56 8.75 0.89 15.04
C TYR A 56 8.92 -0.37 14.20
N THR A 57 8.27 -0.43 13.03
CA THR A 57 8.34 -1.58 12.11
C THR A 57 9.76 -1.78 11.60
N TYR A 58 10.46 -0.72 11.21
CA TYR A 58 11.87 -0.80 10.79
C TYR A 58 12.79 -1.38 11.88
N ARG A 59 12.56 -0.99 13.15
CA ARG A 59 13.34 -1.50 14.28
C ARG A 59 12.99 -2.94 14.66
N ALA A 60 11.72 -3.33 14.50
CA ALA A 60 11.27 -4.69 14.75
C ALA A 60 11.89 -5.66 13.72
N ASP A 61 11.86 -5.27 12.44
CA ASP A 61 12.42 -6.05 11.34
C ASP A 61 13.95 -6.20 11.46
N LYS A 62 14.66 -5.12 11.80
CA LYS A 62 16.12 -5.16 12.04
C LYS A 62 16.53 -6.06 13.22
N LYS A 63 15.65 -6.31 14.18
CA LYS A 63 15.92 -7.20 15.32
C LYS A 63 15.71 -8.68 14.98
N GLY A 64 15.39 -9.02 13.73
CA GLY A 64 15.21 -10.41 13.28
C GLY A 64 14.06 -11.12 13.98
N GLN A 65 13.07 -10.38 14.50
CA GLN A 65 11.92 -10.98 15.19
C GLN A 65 10.87 -11.55 14.24
N ASP A 66 11.03 -11.33 12.94
CA ASP A 66 10.07 -11.74 11.90
C ASP A 66 10.70 -12.87 11.08
N GLY A 67 10.16 -14.09 11.15
CA GLY A 67 10.65 -15.27 10.40
C GLY A 67 10.61 -15.11 8.87
N ALA A 68 9.88 -14.11 8.38
CA ALA A 68 9.89 -13.68 6.97
C ALA A 68 11.24 -13.07 6.54
N GLY A 69 11.95 -12.40 7.45
CA GLY A 69 13.26 -11.80 7.18
C GLY A 69 14.34 -12.84 6.88
N GLU A 70 14.32 -13.99 7.57
CA GLU A 70 15.22 -15.13 7.30
C GLU A 70 14.92 -15.79 5.94
N LEU A 71 13.63 -15.92 5.59
CA LEU A 71 13.19 -16.50 4.31
C LEU A 71 13.54 -15.59 3.13
N HIS A 72 13.36 -14.27 3.28
CA HIS A 72 13.77 -13.28 2.30
C HIS A 72 15.30 -13.15 2.17
N ALA A 73 16.04 -13.28 3.28
CA ALA A 73 17.51 -13.31 3.24
C ALA A 73 18.02 -14.54 2.48
N ALA A 74 17.47 -15.72 2.74
CA ALA A 74 17.81 -16.95 2.02
C ALA A 74 17.43 -16.89 0.53
N GLU A 75 16.29 -16.29 0.18
CA GLU A 75 15.87 -16.08 -1.20
C GLU A 75 16.77 -15.07 -1.93
N ALA A 76 17.14 -13.98 -1.26
CA ALA A 76 18.07 -12.97 -1.80
C ALA A 76 19.48 -13.54 -1.99
N GLU A 77 19.93 -14.41 -1.09
CA GLU A 77 21.22 -15.11 -1.21
C GLU A 77 21.21 -16.10 -2.39
N PHE A 78 20.11 -16.84 -2.57
CA PHE A 78 19.93 -17.74 -3.72
C PHE A 78 19.89 -16.98 -5.06
N LEU A 79 19.21 -15.83 -5.11
CA LEU A 79 19.14 -14.99 -6.32
C LEU A 79 20.50 -14.36 -6.65
N LYS A 80 21.23 -13.84 -5.65
CA LYS A 80 22.58 -13.32 -5.83
C LYS A 80 23.56 -14.38 -6.33
N ALA A 81 23.42 -15.62 -5.86
CA ALA A 81 24.24 -16.74 -6.31
C ALA A 81 23.97 -17.14 -7.78
N ARG A 82 22.73 -17.00 -8.27
CA ARG A 82 22.38 -17.34 -9.67
C ARG A 82 22.57 -16.19 -10.66
N HIS A 83 22.33 -14.95 -10.23
CA HIS A 83 22.40 -13.77 -11.08
C HIS A 83 23.11 -12.65 -10.32
N PRO A 84 24.45 -12.56 -10.44
CA PRO A 84 25.20 -11.44 -9.87
C PRO A 84 24.95 -10.19 -10.72
N MET A 85 23.75 -9.63 -10.61
CA MET A 85 23.43 -8.34 -11.18
C MET A 85 24.05 -7.26 -10.30
N SER A 86 24.54 -6.19 -10.92
CA SER A 86 24.94 -5.02 -10.15
C SER A 86 23.70 -4.43 -9.47
N LEU A 87 23.86 -3.94 -8.24
CA LEU A 87 22.82 -3.27 -7.47
C LEU A 87 22.16 -2.12 -8.26
N VAL A 88 22.91 -1.48 -9.15
CA VAL A 88 22.40 -0.45 -10.05
C VAL A 88 21.32 -1.00 -10.99
N ILE A 89 21.54 -2.18 -11.58
CA ILE A 89 20.56 -2.82 -12.47
C ILE A 89 19.30 -3.19 -11.70
N GLU A 90 19.43 -3.72 -10.48
CA GLU A 90 18.27 -4.05 -9.63
C GLU A 90 17.42 -2.81 -9.32
N ILE A 91 18.07 -1.71 -8.92
CA ILE A 91 17.38 -0.44 -8.66
C ILE A 91 16.71 0.09 -9.93
N VAL A 92 17.40 0.06 -11.07
CA VAL A 92 16.85 0.53 -12.34
C VAL A 92 15.65 -0.31 -12.77
N MET A 93 15.72 -1.65 -12.65
CA MET A 93 14.61 -2.54 -12.96
C MET A 93 13.42 -2.32 -12.01
N ALA A 94 13.68 -2.15 -10.71
CA ALA A 94 12.63 -1.89 -9.73
C ALA A 94 11.94 -0.54 -9.98
N ALA A 95 12.73 0.52 -10.18
CA ALA A 95 12.21 1.86 -10.49
C ALA A 95 11.46 1.88 -11.83
N GLY A 96 12.02 1.24 -12.87
CA GLY A 96 11.38 1.14 -14.18
C GLY A 96 10.06 0.37 -14.13
N GLY A 97 10.01 -0.74 -13.37
CA GLY A 97 8.78 -1.50 -13.14
C GLY A 97 7.73 -0.68 -12.40
N LEU A 98 8.12 0.08 -11.37
CA LEU A 98 7.23 0.97 -10.63
C LEU A 98 6.65 2.07 -11.52
N VAL A 99 7.49 2.73 -12.32
CA VAL A 99 7.05 3.77 -13.27
C VAL A 99 6.08 3.19 -14.30
N ALA A 100 6.44 2.06 -14.92
CA ALA A 100 5.58 1.40 -15.90
C ALA A 100 4.22 1.01 -15.31
N LEU A 101 4.21 0.54 -14.06
CA LEU A 101 2.99 0.18 -13.34
C LEU A 101 2.10 1.40 -13.09
N VAL A 102 2.66 2.49 -12.54
CA VAL A 102 1.91 3.71 -12.23
C VAL A 102 1.38 4.35 -13.51
N VAL A 103 2.21 4.50 -14.54
CA VAL A 103 1.81 5.07 -15.82
C VAL A 103 0.75 4.20 -16.49
N GLY A 104 0.93 2.87 -16.50
CA GLY A 104 -0.04 1.94 -17.05
C GLY A 104 -1.40 2.02 -16.35
N ALA A 105 -1.41 2.14 -15.02
CA ALA A 105 -2.63 2.35 -14.26
C ALA A 105 -3.30 3.69 -14.60
N SER A 106 -2.54 4.79 -14.67
CA SER A 106 -3.07 6.11 -15.07
C SER A 106 -3.68 6.08 -16.46
N LEU A 107 -2.98 5.53 -17.46
CA LEU A 107 -3.50 5.42 -18.82
C LEU A 107 -4.81 4.61 -18.89
N LEU A 108 -4.90 3.53 -18.10
CA LEU A 108 -6.11 2.72 -18.04
C LEU A 108 -7.28 3.49 -17.42
N VAL A 109 -7.03 4.26 -16.35
CA VAL A 109 -8.05 5.09 -15.71
C VAL A 109 -8.49 6.20 -16.66
N ASP A 110 -7.57 6.91 -17.29
CA ASP A 110 -7.86 8.01 -18.21
C ASP A 110 -8.71 7.54 -19.39
N ALA A 111 -8.34 6.41 -20.02
CA ALA A 111 -9.12 5.82 -21.09
C ALA A 111 -10.52 5.36 -20.62
N ALA A 112 -10.64 4.81 -19.40
CA ALA A 112 -11.92 4.40 -18.84
C ALA A 112 -12.82 5.61 -18.53
N VAL A 113 -12.25 6.73 -18.04
CA VAL A 113 -12.95 8.00 -17.84
C VAL A 113 -13.45 8.55 -19.18
N GLU A 114 -12.60 8.58 -20.20
CA GLU A 114 -12.96 9.06 -21.55
C GLU A 114 -14.13 8.26 -22.14
N ILE A 115 -14.07 6.93 -22.06
CA ILE A 115 -15.16 6.06 -22.52
C ILE A 115 -16.45 6.33 -21.72
N ALA A 116 -16.39 6.41 -20.39
CA ALA A 116 -17.58 6.58 -19.56
C ALA A 116 -18.26 7.94 -19.81
N THR A 117 -17.49 9.02 -19.89
CA THR A 117 -18.00 10.36 -20.20
C THR A 117 -18.57 10.43 -21.63
N GLY A 118 -17.92 9.79 -22.61
CA GLY A 118 -18.45 9.66 -23.98
C GLY A 118 -19.79 8.90 -24.06
N LEU A 119 -20.08 8.03 -23.09
CA LEU A 119 -21.37 7.34 -22.93
C LEU A 119 -22.40 8.14 -22.12
N GLY A 120 -22.08 9.36 -21.71
CA GLY A 120 -22.97 10.23 -20.94
C GLY A 120 -23.06 9.89 -19.45
N VAL A 121 -22.12 9.11 -18.91
CA VAL A 121 -22.02 8.86 -17.47
C VAL A 121 -21.58 10.15 -16.77
N SER A 122 -22.23 10.51 -15.66
CA SER A 122 -21.89 11.72 -14.93
C SER A 122 -20.54 11.63 -14.23
N ASP A 123 -19.84 12.77 -14.15
CA ASP A 123 -18.53 12.90 -13.49
C ASP A 123 -18.55 12.38 -12.04
N SER A 124 -19.67 12.57 -11.33
CA SER A 124 -19.83 12.05 -9.96
C SER A 124 -19.75 10.52 -9.91
N VAL A 125 -20.40 9.83 -10.85
CA VAL A 125 -20.36 8.36 -10.92
C VAL A 125 -18.96 7.90 -11.30
N VAL A 126 -18.33 8.56 -12.27
CA VAL A 126 -16.95 8.27 -12.70
C VAL A 126 -15.97 8.43 -11.52
N GLY A 127 -16.06 9.53 -10.78
CA GLY A 127 -15.21 9.82 -9.64
C GLY A 127 -15.39 8.81 -8.49
N LEU A 128 -16.64 8.48 -8.15
CA LEU A 128 -16.97 7.54 -7.08
C LEU A 128 -16.67 6.07 -7.44
N THR A 129 -16.46 5.74 -8.71
CA THR A 129 -16.27 4.36 -9.17
C THR A 129 -14.94 4.14 -9.88
N ILE A 130 -14.79 4.64 -11.11
CA ILE A 130 -13.63 4.40 -11.97
C ILE A 130 -12.36 4.97 -11.34
N VAL A 131 -12.40 6.22 -10.87
CA VAL A 131 -11.23 6.86 -10.25
C VAL A 131 -10.89 6.18 -8.93
N ALA A 132 -11.92 5.91 -8.10
CA ALA A 132 -11.74 5.24 -6.82
C ALA A 132 -11.07 3.87 -6.98
N VAL A 133 -11.55 3.03 -7.90
CA VAL A 133 -10.92 1.73 -8.21
C VAL A 133 -9.55 1.92 -8.84
N GLY A 134 -9.44 2.90 -9.73
CA GLY A 134 -8.24 3.25 -10.50
C GLY A 134 -7.01 3.48 -9.64
N THR A 135 -7.17 4.22 -8.54
CA THR A 135 -6.08 4.51 -7.60
C THR A 135 -5.54 3.26 -6.89
N SER A 136 -6.32 2.18 -6.81
CA SER A 136 -5.92 0.91 -6.17
C SER A 136 -5.41 -0.14 -7.18
N LEU A 137 -5.37 0.18 -8.48
CA LEU A 137 -4.91 -0.74 -9.52
C LEU A 137 -3.42 -1.12 -9.39
N PRO A 138 -2.48 -0.20 -9.11
CA PRO A 138 -1.08 -0.56 -8.88
C PRO A 138 -0.92 -1.57 -7.73
N GLU A 139 -1.64 -1.36 -6.63
CA GLU A 139 -1.64 -2.21 -5.44
C GLU A 139 -2.25 -3.57 -5.74
N LEU A 140 -3.34 -3.60 -6.50
CA LEU A 140 -3.97 -4.85 -6.96
C LEU A 140 -2.98 -5.67 -7.79
N ALA A 141 -2.36 -5.04 -8.80
CA ALA A 141 -1.44 -5.71 -9.71
C ALA A 141 -0.21 -6.26 -8.97
N THR A 142 0.39 -5.48 -8.07
CA THR A 142 1.53 -5.92 -7.25
C THR A 142 1.16 -7.05 -6.30
N SER A 143 0.01 -6.96 -5.62
CA SER A 143 -0.49 -8.01 -4.72
C SER A 143 -0.82 -9.31 -5.42
N VAL A 144 -1.38 -9.23 -6.63
CA VAL A 144 -1.71 -10.41 -7.46
C VAL A 144 -0.43 -11.05 -7.98
N LEU A 145 0.53 -10.26 -8.46
CA LEU A 145 1.81 -10.77 -8.94
C LEU A 145 2.61 -11.44 -7.80
N ALA A 146 2.61 -10.85 -6.60
CA ALA A 146 3.22 -11.43 -5.41
C ALA A 146 2.57 -12.77 -5.03
N ALA A 147 1.24 -12.87 -5.09
CA ALA A 147 0.51 -14.11 -4.86
C ALA A 147 0.84 -15.19 -5.90
N PHE A 148 0.90 -14.83 -7.19
CA PHE A 148 1.32 -15.76 -8.26
C PHE A 148 2.76 -16.26 -8.08
N ARG A 149 3.65 -15.41 -7.57
CA ARG A 149 5.03 -15.78 -7.22
C ARG A 149 5.16 -16.50 -5.88
N ARG A 150 4.05 -16.83 -5.22
CA ARG A 150 3.99 -17.47 -3.90
C ARG A 150 4.71 -16.68 -2.79
N LYS A 151 4.79 -15.36 -2.94
CA LYS A 151 5.37 -14.43 -1.96
C LYS A 151 4.26 -13.83 -1.11
N ALA A 152 3.69 -14.65 -0.22
CA ALA A 152 2.54 -14.27 0.61
C ALA A 152 2.86 -13.06 1.52
N ASP A 153 4.07 -13.01 2.07
CA ASP A 153 4.51 -11.92 2.95
C ASP A 153 4.53 -10.57 2.23
N ILE A 154 4.99 -10.53 0.97
CA ILE A 154 4.99 -9.31 0.16
C ILE A 154 3.55 -8.88 -0.17
N ALA A 155 2.67 -9.82 -0.51
CA ALA A 155 1.28 -9.51 -0.80
C ALA A 155 0.55 -8.92 0.43
N ILE A 156 0.79 -9.48 1.62
CA ILE A 156 0.18 -9.01 2.87
C ILE A 156 0.77 -7.67 3.30
N GLY A 157 2.09 -7.52 3.24
CA GLY A 157 2.76 -6.27 3.54
C GLY A 157 2.26 -5.12 2.66
N ASN A 158 2.02 -5.40 1.38
CA ASN A 158 1.44 -4.42 0.46
C ASN A 158 0.00 -4.04 0.86
N VAL A 159 -0.87 -5.02 1.12
CA VAL A 159 -2.27 -4.75 1.50
C VAL A 159 -2.38 -3.98 2.81
N VAL A 160 -1.66 -4.43 3.85
CA VAL A 160 -1.75 -3.82 5.19
C VAL A 160 -1.01 -2.46 5.21
N GLY A 161 0.18 -2.41 4.60
CA GLY A 161 0.97 -1.18 4.50
C GLY A 161 0.26 -0.07 3.74
N SER A 162 -0.33 -0.38 2.58
CA SER A 162 -1.07 0.62 1.79
C SER A 162 -2.31 1.13 2.53
N ASN A 163 -3.03 0.29 3.27
CA ASN A 163 -4.16 0.75 4.08
C ASN A 163 -3.74 1.71 5.20
N ILE A 164 -2.65 1.38 5.92
CA ILE A 164 -2.11 2.24 6.96
C ILE A 164 -1.64 3.57 6.35
N PHE A 165 -0.96 3.52 5.19
CA PHE A 165 -0.50 4.71 4.49
C PHE A 165 -1.66 5.56 3.95
N ASN A 166 -2.75 4.97 3.46
CA ASN A 166 -3.91 5.71 3.00
C ASN A 166 -4.61 6.44 4.15
N VAL A 167 -4.76 5.76 5.31
CA VAL A 167 -5.39 6.37 6.48
C VAL A 167 -4.51 7.42 7.15
N LEU A 168 -3.24 7.12 7.43
CA LEU A 168 -2.37 8.03 8.17
C LEU A 168 -1.60 9.00 7.27
N GLY A 169 -1.17 8.55 6.11
CA GLY A 169 -0.40 9.32 5.14
C GLY A 169 -1.30 10.20 4.28
N ILE A 170 -2.14 9.61 3.43
CA ILE A 170 -2.99 10.38 2.50
C ILE A 170 -3.94 11.29 3.28
N ALA A 171 -4.73 10.76 4.21
CA ALA A 171 -5.64 11.61 5.00
C ALA A 171 -4.87 12.65 5.84
N GLY A 172 -3.70 12.27 6.38
CA GLY A 172 -2.83 13.18 7.14
C GLY A 172 -2.32 14.35 6.30
N VAL A 173 -1.83 14.09 5.09
CA VAL A 173 -1.37 15.13 4.15
C VAL A 173 -2.54 16.00 3.71
N VAL A 174 -3.67 15.39 3.32
CA VAL A 174 -4.87 16.13 2.88
C VAL A 174 -5.30 17.11 3.97
N ALA A 175 -5.45 16.64 5.21
CA ALA A 175 -5.85 17.44 6.36
C ALA A 175 -4.85 18.55 6.72
N ALA A 176 -3.55 18.27 6.62
CA ALA A 176 -2.50 19.25 6.92
C ALA A 176 -2.49 20.40 5.88
N VAL A 177 -2.73 20.08 4.61
CA VAL A 177 -2.80 21.05 3.51
C VAL A 177 -4.12 21.82 3.53
N LYS A 178 -5.25 21.10 3.54
CA LYS A 178 -6.60 21.64 3.52
C LYS A 178 -7.49 20.86 4.49
N PRO A 179 -7.91 21.47 5.62
CA PRO A 179 -8.88 20.87 6.52
C PRO A 179 -10.12 20.41 5.75
N VAL A 180 -10.59 19.22 6.08
CA VAL A 180 -11.78 18.64 5.47
C VAL A 180 -12.90 18.71 6.51
N PRO A 181 -14.01 19.41 6.25
CA PRO A 181 -15.17 19.40 7.12
C PRO A 181 -15.84 18.02 7.18
#